data_AF-A0A653DEX2-F1
#
_entry.id   AF-A0A653DEX2-F1
#
_cell.length_a   1.000
_cell.length_b   1.000
_cell.length_c   1.000
_cell.angle_alpha   90.00
_cell.angle_beta   90.00
_cell.angle_gamma   90.00
#
_symmetry.space_group_name_H-M   'P 1'
#
loop_
_entity.id
_entity.type
_entity.pdbx_description
1 polymer ?
#
loop_
_entity_poly.entity_id
_entity_poly.type
_entity_poly.pdbx_seq_one_letter_code
_entity_poly.pdbx_strand_id
1 'polypeptide(L)'
;FQISISVFFAERRPLIGTSFTLASTYLTYALMPNRLKDALLSGTILATVGAILLVYVGRLNGELEIGSCLLILLCSNAAGVCTHYPREVAQRKAFLETRQCIEARLKIQRENQQQERLLLSVLPRHVAMEMKADIAGQRKEEQFHKIYIQKHENVSILFADICGFTTLSDQCTAEELVRILNELFAR
;
A
#
# COMPACT_ATOMS: atom_id res chain seq x y z
N PHE A 1 4.03 -31.78 -19.84
CA PHE A 1 2.82 -32.62 -20.06
C PHE A 1 3.17 -34.08 -20.36
N GLN A 2 4.03 -34.38 -21.35
CA GLN A 2 4.43 -35.76 -21.69
C GLN A 2 5.19 -36.50 -20.57
N ILE A 3 6.05 -35.79 -19.83
CA ILE A 3 6.85 -36.37 -18.71
C ILE A 3 5.96 -36.79 -17.52
N SER A 4 4.83 -36.12 -17.33
CA SER A 4 3.88 -36.46 -16.26
C SER A 4 3.07 -37.73 -16.59
N ILE A 5 2.83 -37.99 -17.86
CA ILE A 5 2.10 -39.17 -18.34
C ILE A 5 2.99 -40.42 -18.30
N SER A 6 4.29 -40.29 -18.58
CA SER A 6 5.23 -41.42 -18.49
C SER A 6 5.55 -41.84 -17.04
N VAL A 7 5.51 -40.91 -16.09
CA VAL A 7 5.60 -41.23 -14.64
C VAL A 7 4.33 -41.96 -14.16
N PHE A 8 3.19 -41.72 -14.79
CA PHE A 8 1.91 -42.33 -14.45
C PHE A 8 1.84 -43.83 -14.81
N PHE A 9 2.53 -44.26 -15.87
CA PHE A 9 2.49 -45.63 -16.40
C PHE A 9 3.65 -46.53 -15.94
N ALA A 10 4.59 -46.03 -15.11
CA ALA A 10 5.72 -46.83 -14.66
C ALA A 10 5.30 -47.90 -13.62
N GLU A 11 5.61 -49.15 -13.95
CA GLU A 11 5.23 -50.42 -13.33
C GLU A 11 5.75 -50.67 -11.88
N ARG A 12 6.13 -49.64 -11.11
CA ARG A 12 6.61 -49.86 -9.74
C ARG A 12 6.00 -48.91 -8.71
N ARG A 13 5.20 -49.55 -7.84
CA ARG A 13 4.72 -49.18 -6.50
C ARG A 13 3.62 -48.10 -6.43
N PRO A 14 2.58 -48.33 -5.58
CA PRO A 14 1.52 -47.35 -5.32
C PRO A 14 2.03 -46.00 -4.77
N LEU A 15 3.27 -45.98 -4.26
CA LEU A 15 3.94 -44.81 -3.69
C LEU A 15 4.14 -43.64 -4.67
N ILE A 16 4.40 -43.92 -5.96
CA ILE A 16 4.72 -42.86 -6.95
C ILE A 16 3.47 -42.04 -7.29
N GLY A 17 2.30 -42.68 -7.39
CA GLY A 17 1.02 -42.00 -7.65
C GLY A 17 0.57 -41.13 -6.47
N THR A 18 0.79 -41.61 -5.24
CA THR A 18 0.51 -40.83 -4.02
C THR A 18 1.43 -39.63 -3.87
N SER A 19 2.73 -39.76 -4.21
CA SER A 19 3.66 -38.62 -4.14
C SER A 19 3.34 -37.54 -5.17
N PHE A 20 2.90 -37.91 -6.38
CA PHE A 20 2.53 -36.94 -7.42
C PHE A 20 1.24 -36.17 -7.08
N THR A 21 0.23 -36.86 -6.54
CA THR A 21 -1.02 -36.22 -6.10
C THR A 21 -0.78 -35.25 -4.95
N LEU A 22 0.07 -35.61 -3.98
CA LEU A 22 0.49 -34.71 -2.89
C LEU A 22 1.28 -33.49 -3.39
N ALA A 23 2.18 -33.67 -4.35
CA ALA A 23 2.93 -32.56 -4.93
C ALA A 23 2.01 -31.62 -5.72
N SER A 24 1.04 -32.16 -6.47
CA SER A 24 0.08 -31.38 -7.27
C SER A 24 -0.90 -30.60 -6.40
N THR A 25 -1.42 -31.19 -5.31
CA THR A 25 -2.28 -30.47 -4.36
C THR A 25 -1.50 -29.38 -3.64
N TYR A 26 -0.29 -29.66 -3.16
CA TYR A 26 0.56 -28.65 -2.53
C TYR A 26 0.88 -27.50 -3.48
N LEU A 27 1.19 -27.79 -4.75
CA LEU A 27 1.48 -26.78 -5.76
C LEU A 27 0.24 -25.91 -6.06
N THR A 28 -0.96 -26.50 -6.07
CA THR A 28 -2.23 -25.78 -6.25
C THR A 28 -2.50 -24.82 -5.08
N TYR A 29 -2.28 -25.26 -3.84
CA TYR A 29 -2.42 -24.40 -2.65
C TYR A 29 -1.29 -23.36 -2.52
N ALA A 30 -0.10 -23.64 -3.06
CA ALA A 30 1.06 -22.76 -2.93
C ALA A 30 1.15 -21.68 -4.02
N LEU A 31 0.73 -22.00 -5.25
CA LEU A 31 0.93 -21.12 -6.40
C LEU A 31 -0.31 -20.35 -6.84
N MET A 32 -1.53 -20.79 -6.48
CA MET A 32 -2.73 -20.11 -6.96
C MET A 32 -3.10 -18.96 -6.00
N PRO A 33 -3.06 -17.68 -6.44
CA PRO A 33 -3.38 -16.52 -5.61
C PRO A 33 -4.90 -16.31 -5.56
N ASN A 34 -5.63 -17.33 -5.14
CA ASN A 34 -7.09 -17.34 -5.10
C ASN A 34 -7.62 -17.20 -3.67
N ARG A 35 -8.90 -16.84 -3.51
CA ARG A 35 -9.51 -16.77 -2.18
C ARG A 35 -9.56 -18.16 -1.55
N LEU A 36 -9.53 -18.24 -0.21
CA LEU A 36 -9.59 -19.51 0.55
C LEU A 36 -10.65 -20.48 0.03
N LYS A 37 -11.82 -19.96 -0.36
CA LYS A 37 -12.95 -20.75 -0.86
C LYS A 37 -12.63 -21.45 -2.18
N ASP A 38 -11.99 -20.75 -3.10
CA ASP A 38 -11.67 -21.27 -4.43
C ASP A 38 -10.48 -22.23 -4.36
N ALA A 39 -9.52 -21.98 -3.46
CA ALA A 39 -8.41 -22.89 -3.18
C ALA A 39 -8.87 -24.21 -2.54
N LEU A 40 -9.86 -24.14 -1.63
CA LEU A 40 -10.46 -25.33 -1.03
C LEU A 40 -11.24 -26.15 -2.07
N LEU A 41 -12.02 -25.48 -2.93
CA LEU A 41 -12.75 -26.14 -4.02
C LEU A 41 -11.79 -26.82 -5.00
N SER A 42 -10.75 -26.13 -5.45
CA SER A 42 -9.78 -26.72 -6.39
C SER A 42 -8.99 -27.88 -5.76
N GLY A 43 -8.59 -27.75 -4.48
CA GLY A 43 -7.88 -28.81 -3.76
C GLY A 43 -8.73 -30.06 -3.52
N THR A 44 -10.01 -29.89 -3.16
CA THR A 44 -10.96 -31.00 -2.97
C THR A 44 -11.31 -31.71 -4.28
N ILE A 45 -11.51 -30.96 -5.37
CA ILE A 45 -11.75 -31.52 -6.72
C ILE A 45 -10.52 -32.32 -7.17
N LEU A 46 -9.31 -31.79 -7.00
CA LEU A 46 -8.08 -32.48 -7.41
C LEU A 46 -7.84 -33.75 -6.59
N ALA A 47 -8.10 -33.70 -5.28
CA ALA A 47 -7.98 -34.82 -4.35
C ALA A 47 -8.97 -35.96 -4.68
N THR A 48 -10.23 -35.62 -4.99
CA THR A 48 -11.28 -36.59 -5.35
C THR A 48 -11.02 -37.24 -6.71
N VAL A 49 -10.62 -36.46 -7.72
CA VAL A 49 -10.23 -36.98 -9.03
C VAL A 49 -9.02 -37.92 -8.92
N GLY A 50 -8.02 -37.58 -8.11
CA GLY A 50 -6.85 -38.42 -7.86
C GLY A 50 -7.22 -39.77 -7.20
N ALA A 51 -8.14 -39.75 -6.23
CA ALA A 51 -8.63 -40.97 -5.57
C ALA A 51 -9.42 -41.88 -6.52
N ILE A 52 -10.33 -41.31 -7.32
CA ILE A 52 -11.12 -42.06 -8.32
C ILE A 52 -10.20 -42.74 -9.34
N LEU A 53 -9.17 -42.03 -9.80
CA LEU A 53 -8.21 -42.54 -10.77
C LEU A 53 -7.37 -43.71 -10.21
N LEU A 54 -6.97 -43.64 -8.94
CA LEU A 54 -6.25 -44.73 -8.24
C LEU A 54 -7.11 -45.99 -8.06
N VAL A 55 -8.41 -45.83 -7.83
CA VAL A 55 -9.38 -46.94 -7.76
C VAL A 55 -9.62 -47.55 -9.14
N TYR A 56 -9.80 -46.73 -10.17
CA TYR A 56 -10.11 -47.18 -11.54
C TYR A 56 -8.95 -47.97 -12.18
N VAL A 57 -7.71 -47.66 -11.84
CA VAL A 57 -6.51 -48.40 -12.29
C VAL A 57 -6.37 -49.77 -11.60
N GLY A 58 -7.27 -50.12 -10.67
CA GLY A 58 -7.29 -51.43 -10.00
C GLY A 58 -6.11 -51.66 -9.05
N ARG A 59 -5.47 -50.57 -8.59
CA ARG A 59 -4.26 -50.62 -7.75
C ARG A 59 -4.55 -50.68 -6.24
N LEU A 60 -5.82 -50.59 -5.84
CA LEU A 60 -6.31 -50.57 -4.46
C LEU A 60 -7.37 -51.67 -4.30
N ASN A 61 -6.93 -52.87 -3.89
CA ASN A 61 -7.84 -54.03 -3.76
C ASN A 61 -8.04 -54.47 -2.30
N GLY A 62 -7.27 -53.93 -1.34
CA GLY A 62 -7.42 -54.21 0.09
C GLY A 62 -8.09 -53.08 0.87
N GLU A 63 -9.00 -53.42 1.80
CA GLU A 63 -9.69 -52.43 2.66
C GLU A 63 -8.71 -51.55 3.47
N LEU A 64 -7.59 -52.13 3.89
CA LEU A 64 -6.55 -51.41 4.64
C LEU A 64 -5.81 -50.36 3.79
N GLU A 65 -5.57 -50.66 2.50
CA GLU A 65 -4.89 -49.74 1.58
C GLU A 65 -5.76 -48.51 1.28
N ILE A 66 -7.08 -48.74 1.12
CA ILE A 66 -8.08 -47.67 0.95
C ILE A 66 -8.11 -46.76 2.19
N GLY A 67 -8.10 -47.34 3.40
CA GLY A 67 -8.04 -46.59 4.66
C GLY A 67 -6.81 -45.69 4.76
N SER A 68 -5.62 -46.21 4.43
CA SER A 68 -4.38 -45.42 4.42
C SER A 68 -4.39 -44.27 3.40
N CYS A 69 -4.96 -44.49 2.21
CA CYS A 69 -5.10 -43.45 1.19
C CYS A 69 -6.04 -42.33 1.63
N LEU A 70 -7.17 -42.67 2.25
CA LEU A 70 -8.10 -41.69 2.82
C LEU A 70 -7.44 -40.84 3.91
N LEU A 71 -6.66 -41.47 4.80
CA LEU A 71 -5.90 -40.76 5.84
C LEU A 71 -4.87 -39.79 5.23
N ILE A 72 -4.13 -40.22 4.21
CA ILE A 72 -3.14 -39.35 3.53
C ILE A 72 -3.82 -38.16 2.83
N LEU A 73 -4.96 -38.39 2.18
CA LEU A 73 -5.76 -37.33 1.54
C LEU A 73 -6.28 -36.30 2.55
N LEU A 74 -6.78 -36.77 3.71
CA LEU A 74 -7.22 -35.88 4.79
C LEU A 74 -6.05 -35.06 5.35
N CYS A 75 -4.92 -35.69 5.64
CA CYS A 75 -3.72 -35.01 6.13
C CYS A 75 -3.19 -33.98 5.13
N SER A 76 -3.20 -34.28 3.83
CA SER A 76 -2.76 -33.36 2.77
C SER A 76 -3.64 -32.12 2.66
N ASN A 77 -4.97 -32.30 2.71
CA ASN A 77 -5.91 -31.17 2.68
C ASN A 77 -5.80 -30.32 3.95
N ALA A 78 -5.68 -30.95 5.12
CA ALA A 78 -5.46 -30.23 6.38
C ALA A 78 -4.17 -29.39 6.34
N ALA A 79 -3.06 -29.97 5.88
CA ALA A 79 -1.79 -29.25 5.71
C ALA A 79 -1.89 -28.10 4.69
N GLY A 80 -2.59 -28.31 3.58
CA GLY A 80 -2.87 -27.26 2.57
C GLY A 80 -3.65 -26.08 3.16
N VAL A 81 -4.71 -26.35 3.91
CA VAL A 81 -5.51 -25.32 4.59
C VAL A 81 -4.68 -24.58 5.64
N CYS A 82 -3.94 -25.31 6.47
CA CYS A 82 -3.10 -24.72 7.52
C CYS A 82 -1.98 -23.84 6.98
N THR A 83 -1.45 -24.12 5.78
CA THR A 83 -0.40 -23.30 5.15
C THR A 83 -0.97 -22.10 4.41
N HIS A 84 -2.13 -22.23 3.79
CA HIS A 84 -2.78 -21.15 3.05
C HIS A 84 -3.38 -20.08 3.97
N TYR A 85 -4.03 -20.49 5.07
CA TYR A 85 -4.70 -19.58 6.00
C TYR A 85 -3.80 -18.46 6.57
N PRO A 86 -2.62 -18.75 7.17
CA PRO A 86 -1.76 -17.70 7.71
C PRO A 86 -1.19 -16.79 6.61
N ARG A 87 -0.95 -17.31 5.39
CA ARG A 87 -0.51 -16.49 4.25
C ARG A 87 -1.56 -15.48 3.84
N GLU A 88 -2.81 -15.89 3.71
CA GLU A 88 -3.90 -14.98 3.36
C GLU A 88 -4.10 -13.91 4.43
N VAL A 89 -4.06 -14.29 5.71
CA VAL A 89 -4.14 -13.34 6.84
C VAL A 89 -2.96 -12.37 6.81
N ALA A 90 -1.73 -12.86 6.62
CA ALA A 90 -0.53 -12.02 6.52
C ALA A 90 -0.60 -11.05 5.34
N GLN A 91 -1.06 -11.51 4.18
CA GLN A 91 -1.23 -10.66 2.99
C GLN A 91 -2.28 -9.56 3.21
N ARG A 92 -3.44 -9.91 3.78
CA ARG A 92 -4.48 -8.92 4.10
C ARG A 92 -3.99 -7.90 5.13
N LYS A 93 -3.26 -8.35 6.15
CA LYS A 93 -2.66 -7.48 7.16
C LYS A 93 -1.65 -6.53 6.53
N ALA A 94 -0.70 -7.04 5.73
CA ALA A 94 0.28 -6.23 5.02
C ALA A 94 -0.37 -5.20 4.08
N PHE A 95 -1.46 -5.57 3.40
CA PHE A 95 -2.23 -4.64 2.56
C PHE A 95 -2.88 -3.53 3.39
N LEU A 96 -3.52 -3.85 4.52
CA LEU A 96 -4.13 -2.86 5.40
C LEU A 96 -3.07 -1.92 6.00
N GLU A 97 -1.95 -2.46 6.47
CA GLU A 97 -0.81 -1.67 6.97
C GLU A 97 -0.25 -0.74 5.88
N THR A 98 -0.10 -1.24 4.66
CA THR A 98 0.35 -0.44 3.51
C THR A 98 -0.62 0.70 3.23
N ARG A 99 -1.93 0.43 3.23
CA ARG A 99 -2.95 1.47 3.03
C ARG A 99 -2.91 2.53 4.12
N GLN A 100 -2.85 2.13 5.40
CA GLN A 100 -2.76 3.05 6.53
C GLN A 100 -1.49 3.90 6.45
N CYS A 101 -0.36 3.30 6.09
CA CYS A 101 0.90 4.00 5.88
C CYS A 101 0.79 5.05 4.76
N ILE A 102 0.19 4.71 3.62
CA ILE A 102 -0.03 5.64 2.51
C ILE A 102 -0.94 6.80 2.94
N GLU A 103 -2.04 6.51 3.64
CA GLU A 103 -2.97 7.53 4.12
C GLU A 103 -2.30 8.51 5.09
N ALA A 104 -1.54 7.99 6.06
CA ALA A 104 -0.77 8.81 6.98
C ALA A 104 0.27 9.68 6.26
N ARG A 105 0.98 9.12 5.26
CA ARG A 105 1.93 9.86 4.43
C ARG A 105 1.27 11.01 3.67
N LEU A 106 0.12 10.76 3.04
CA LEU A 106 -0.63 11.80 2.32
C LEU A 106 -1.11 12.93 3.25
N LYS A 107 -1.55 12.58 4.46
CA LYS A 107 -1.95 13.57 5.47
C LYS A 107 -0.77 14.47 5.86
N ILE A 108 0.38 13.88 6.19
CA ILE A 108 1.61 14.61 6.53
C ILE A 108 2.05 15.51 5.38
N GLN A 109 2.00 15.04 4.13
CA GLN A 109 2.36 15.85 2.97
C GLN A 109 1.46 17.09 2.82
N ARG A 110 0.14 16.93 3.02
CA ARG A 110 -0.81 18.04 2.96
C ARG A 110 -0.53 19.08 4.04
N GLU A 111 -0.33 18.64 5.29
CA GLU A 111 -0.02 19.53 6.41
C GLU A 111 1.30 20.28 6.18
N ASN A 112 2.34 19.59 5.70
CA ASN A 112 3.63 20.22 5.38
C ASN A 112 3.50 21.26 4.26
N GLN A 113 2.75 20.95 3.19
CA GLN A 113 2.50 21.90 2.11
C GLN A 113 1.72 23.14 2.58
N GLN A 114 0.74 22.95 3.47
CA GLN A 114 0.01 24.05 4.07
C GLN A 114 0.92 24.91 4.97
N GLN A 115 1.78 24.29 5.78
CA GLN A 115 2.77 25.00 6.59
C GLN A 115 3.75 25.80 5.73
N GLU A 116 4.24 25.22 4.63
CA GLU A 116 5.11 25.93 3.69
C GLU A 116 4.41 27.11 3.01
N ARG A 117 3.15 26.93 2.60
CA ARG A 117 2.35 28.03 2.03
C ARG A 117 2.16 29.16 3.03
N LEU A 118 1.85 28.85 4.29
CA LEU A 118 1.70 29.85 5.35
C LEU A 118 3.01 30.59 5.59
N LEU A 119 4.12 29.87 5.70
CA LEU A 119 5.44 30.47 5.89
C LEU A 119 5.82 31.40 4.72
N LEU A 120 5.56 30.98 3.48
CA LEU A 120 5.82 31.77 2.28
C LEU A 120 4.81 32.91 2.01
N SER A 121 3.65 32.91 2.69
CA SER A 121 2.66 33.99 2.54
C SER A 121 3.08 35.27 3.26
N VAL A 122 4.03 35.19 4.21
CA VAL A 122 4.49 36.32 5.02
C VAL A 122 5.99 36.58 4.81
N LEU A 123 6.78 35.54 4.52
CA LEU A 123 8.24 35.64 4.38
C LEU A 123 8.68 35.37 2.93
N PRO A 124 9.59 36.18 2.36
CA PRO A 124 10.25 35.87 1.09
C PRO A 124 10.98 34.51 1.14
N ARG A 125 11.02 33.78 0.01
CA ARG A 125 11.56 32.40 -0.09
C ARG A 125 12.97 32.21 0.49
N HIS A 126 13.86 33.19 0.35
CA HIS A 126 15.24 33.06 0.84
C HIS A 126 15.32 33.10 2.38
N VAL A 127 14.61 34.05 3.01
CA VAL A 127 14.50 34.16 4.48
C VAL A 127 13.78 32.95 5.05
N ALA A 128 12.73 32.50 4.36
CA ALA A 128 11.96 31.31 4.71
C ALA A 128 12.82 30.03 4.79
N MET A 129 13.75 29.85 3.84
CA MET A 129 14.67 28.70 3.84
C MET A 129 15.74 28.81 4.92
N GLU A 130 16.29 30.00 5.15
CA GLU A 130 17.25 30.24 6.24
C GLU A 130 16.64 29.95 7.61
N MET A 131 15.41 30.45 7.83
CA MET A 131 14.67 30.22 9.06
C MET A 131 14.30 28.73 9.27
N LYS A 132 13.92 28.01 8.20
CA LYS A 132 13.71 26.55 8.25
C LYS A 132 14.98 25.80 8.65
N ALA A 133 16.14 26.20 8.12
CA ALA A 133 17.43 25.58 8.43
C ALA A 133 17.83 25.81 9.90
N ASP A 134 17.63 27.03 10.41
CA ASP A 134 17.91 27.37 11.80
C ASP A 134 17.02 26.58 12.78
N ILE A 135 15.74 26.39 12.45
CA ILE A 135 14.81 25.58 13.26
C ILE A 135 15.25 24.11 13.35
N ALA A 136 15.79 23.56 12.26
CA ALA A 136 16.27 22.18 12.23
C ALA A 136 17.60 21.99 12.99
N GLY A 137 18.42 23.05 13.09
CA GLY A 137 19.77 23.00 13.65
C GLY A 137 19.93 23.40 15.12
N GLN A 138 19.00 24.17 15.70
CA GLN A 138 19.18 24.77 17.04
C GLN A 138 18.16 24.30 18.08
N ARG A 139 18.63 24.07 19.32
CA ARG A 139 17.79 23.79 20.49
C ARG A 139 17.03 25.06 20.90
N LYS A 140 15.71 25.02 20.73
CA LYS A 140 14.56 25.80 21.27
C LYS A 140 14.72 27.11 22.08
N GLU A 141 15.85 27.45 22.70
CA GLU A 141 15.91 28.55 23.67
C GLU A 141 16.10 29.95 23.05
N GLU A 142 16.64 30.07 21.83
CA GLU A 142 16.87 31.38 21.17
C GLU A 142 16.12 31.59 19.84
N GLN A 143 15.23 30.67 19.46
CA GLN A 143 14.58 30.66 18.13
C GLN A 143 13.73 31.91 17.81
N PHE A 144 13.31 32.69 18.81
CA PHE A 144 12.40 33.84 18.62
C PHE A 144 13.09 35.22 18.60
N HIS A 145 14.42 35.31 18.74
CA HIS A 145 15.10 36.62 18.85
C HIS A 145 16.08 36.94 17.72
N LYS A 146 16.17 36.10 16.67
CA LYS A 146 17.06 36.34 15.52
C LYS A 146 16.37 37.21 14.47
N ILE A 147 16.91 38.41 14.22
CA ILE A 147 16.46 39.31 13.15
C ILE A 147 17.29 39.03 11.89
N TYR A 148 16.64 38.69 10.78
CA TYR A 148 17.30 38.43 9.49
C TYR A 148 17.39 39.73 8.67
N ILE A 149 18.57 40.33 8.57
CA ILE A 149 18.83 41.54 7.75
C ILE A 149 19.91 41.22 6.72
N GLN A 150 19.62 41.45 5.44
CA GLN A 150 20.57 41.30 4.34
C GLN A 150 20.76 42.64 3.61
N LYS A 151 22.02 43.03 3.36
CA LYS A 151 22.36 44.19 2.53
C LYS A 151 22.36 43.75 1.07
N HIS A 152 21.59 44.43 0.23
CA HIS A 152 21.60 44.24 -1.22
C HIS A 152 22.17 45.48 -1.91
N GLU A 153 23.11 45.29 -2.84
CA GLU A 153 23.63 46.35 -3.72
C GLU A 153 22.91 46.28 -5.07
N ASN A 154 22.78 47.43 -5.75
CA ASN A 154 22.15 47.54 -7.08
C ASN A 154 20.65 47.13 -7.12
N VAL A 155 19.85 47.61 -6.16
CA VAL A 155 18.39 47.48 -6.16
C VAL A 155 17.72 48.82 -6.45
N SER A 156 16.51 48.79 -7.00
CA SER A 156 15.65 49.96 -7.15
C SER A 156 14.45 49.86 -6.21
N ILE A 157 14.03 50.96 -5.62
CA ILE A 157 12.86 51.02 -4.73
C ILE A 157 11.78 51.84 -5.44
N LEU A 158 10.59 51.25 -5.61
CA LEU A 158 9.42 51.93 -6.15
C LEU A 158 8.44 52.23 -5.01
N PHE A 159 8.03 53.49 -4.90
CA PHE A 159 6.92 53.91 -4.04
C PHE A 159 5.70 54.17 -4.90
N ALA A 160 4.54 53.70 -4.45
CA ALA A 160 3.25 53.95 -5.08
C ALA A 160 2.22 54.24 -3.98
N ASP A 161 1.32 55.19 -4.25
CA ASP A 161 0.25 55.58 -3.33
C ASP A 161 -1.07 55.76 -4.12
N ILE A 162 -2.19 55.57 -3.44
CA ILE A 162 -3.52 55.75 -4.01
C ILE A 162 -3.97 57.19 -3.77
N CYS A 163 -3.85 58.01 -4.80
CA CYS A 163 -4.33 59.39 -4.75
C CYS A 163 -5.83 59.45 -4.41
N GLY A 164 -6.19 60.22 -3.39
CA GLY A 164 -7.60 60.44 -3.01
C GLY A 164 -8.27 59.28 -2.28
N PHE A 165 -7.49 58.35 -1.71
CA PHE A 165 -8.02 57.19 -0.98
C PHE A 165 -9.03 57.56 0.13
N THR A 166 -8.78 58.64 0.89
CA THR A 166 -9.68 59.10 1.95
C THR A 166 -11.08 59.45 1.43
N THR A 167 -11.16 60.14 0.29
CA THR A 167 -12.44 60.51 -0.34
C THR A 167 -13.16 59.28 -0.88
N LEU A 168 -12.42 58.32 -1.44
CA LEU A 168 -12.97 57.04 -1.91
C LEU A 168 -13.54 56.22 -0.74
N SER A 169 -12.82 56.13 0.38
CA SER A 169 -13.26 55.38 1.56
C SER A 169 -14.50 55.97 2.25
N ASP A 170 -14.72 57.29 2.11
CA ASP A 170 -15.89 57.97 2.70
C ASP A 170 -17.18 57.71 1.91
N GLN A 171 -17.06 57.37 0.62
CA GLN A 171 -18.20 57.16 -0.29
C GLN A 171 -18.54 55.68 -0.51
N CYS A 172 -17.71 54.75 -0.01
CA CYS A 172 -17.88 53.31 -0.20
C CYS A 172 -18.27 52.61 1.10
N THR A 173 -19.04 51.53 0.98
CA THR A 173 -19.19 50.59 2.10
C THR A 173 -17.87 49.83 2.35
N ALA A 174 -17.69 49.32 3.56
CA ALA A 174 -16.47 48.58 3.92
C ALA A 174 -16.23 47.35 3.01
N GLU A 175 -17.29 46.66 2.58
CA GLU A 175 -17.19 45.51 1.68
C GLU A 175 -16.76 45.91 0.26
N GLU A 176 -17.35 46.98 -0.30
CA GLU A 176 -16.99 47.49 -1.62
C GLU A 176 -15.55 48.00 -1.65
N LEU A 177 -15.10 48.70 -0.60
CA LEU A 177 -13.73 49.17 -0.49
C LEU A 177 -12.73 48.01 -0.48
N VAL A 178 -12.99 46.96 0.31
CA VAL A 178 -12.14 45.75 0.35
C VAL A 178 -12.12 45.05 -1.01
N ARG A 179 -13.25 44.99 -1.71
CA ARG A 179 -13.32 44.41 -3.05
C ARG A 179 -12.48 45.20 -4.06
N ILE A 180 -12.62 46.53 -4.11
CA ILE A 180 -11.84 47.40 -5.00
C ILE A 180 -10.34 47.25 -4.72
N LEU A 181 -9.94 47.24 -3.45
CA LEU A 181 -8.55 47.07 -3.07
C LEU A 181 -8.00 45.70 -3.48
N ASN A 182 -8.77 44.62 -3.29
CA ASN A 182 -8.37 43.30 -3.75
C ASN A 182 -8.22 43.24 -5.27
N GLU A 183 -9.12 43.86 -6.05
CA GLU A 183 -8.99 43.92 -7.51
C GLU A 183 -7.75 44.73 -7.97
N LEU A 184 -7.39 45.79 -7.24
CA LEU A 184 -6.23 46.64 -7.54
C LEU A 184 -4.90 45.95 -7.17
N PHE A 185 -4.84 45.23 -6.04
CA PHE A 185 -3.63 44.56 -5.56
C PHE A 185 -3.42 43.14 -6.08
N ALA A 186 -4.46 42.46 -6.58
CA ALA A 186 -4.36 41.10 -7.11
C ALA A 186 -4.13 41.04 -8.64
N ARG A 187 -4.16 42.18 -9.33
CA ARG A 187 -3.74 42.33 -10.74
C ARG A 187 -2.22 42.40 -10.87
#